data_AF-A0A2U3EAP3-F1
#
_entry.id   AF-A0A2U3EAP3-F1
#
_cell.length_a   1.000
_cell.length_b   1.000
_cell.length_c   1.000
_cell.angle_alpha   90.00
_cell.angle_beta   90.00
_cell.angle_gamma   90.00
#
_symmetry.space_group_name_H-M   'P 1'
#
loop_
_entity.id
_entity.type
_entity.pdbx_description
1 polymer ?
#
loop_
_entity_poly.entity_id
_entity_poly.type
_entity_poly.pdbx_seq_one_letter_code
_entity_poly.pdbx_strand_id
1 'polypeptide(L)'
;MSEKPPPSSSSSPSAVATLSPLNRVLSPPLNLLPPNTPPHLFPSAVSYFNSLPWCAALINDHSPSAGRLPGHGQAIAFIPQCFNPVSARHDQFVGRTLSHGHPDAGSHSSGSSEGEGEGRTRGPPIRHLLSLFRPADDTELRDPSRPILRVATLFALGDGTSGYEGIVHGGLTATILDESLGVVNELNTALGKEGSLFSASSVTASLSVKFLAPVATTEKAICVTSWVEGMQGRKTIMKAEVTNGKGEKLAVAESVWVAVKPRL
;
A
#
# COMPACT_ATOMS: atom_id res chain seq x y z
N MET A 1 26.72 -13.10 -59.28
CA MET A 1 25.68 -13.34 -58.26
C MET A 1 26.41 -13.59 -56.95
N SER A 2 26.49 -12.58 -56.08
CA SER A 2 27.20 -12.69 -54.80
C SER A 2 26.31 -13.33 -53.76
N GLU A 3 26.76 -14.45 -53.18
CA GLU A 3 26.10 -15.11 -52.06
C GLU A 3 26.15 -14.23 -50.80
N LYS A 4 25.00 -14.10 -50.16
CA LYS A 4 24.81 -13.34 -48.92
C LYS A 4 25.19 -14.24 -47.73
N PRO A 5 26.01 -13.78 -46.77
CA PRO A 5 26.36 -14.60 -45.61
C PRO A 5 25.17 -14.75 -44.66
N PRO A 6 25.10 -15.84 -43.86
CA PRO A 6 23.98 -16.12 -42.97
C PRO A 6 23.97 -15.14 -41.77
N PRO A 7 22.79 -14.84 -41.21
CA PRO A 7 22.67 -13.94 -40.06
C PRO A 7 23.24 -14.59 -38.79
N SER A 8 24.08 -13.86 -38.08
CA SER A 8 24.58 -14.20 -36.74
C SER A 8 23.47 -14.09 -35.70
N SER A 9 23.05 -15.22 -35.13
CA SER A 9 22.11 -15.27 -34.02
C SER A 9 22.86 -15.12 -32.68
N SER A 10 23.12 -13.88 -32.28
CA SER A 10 23.50 -13.59 -30.89
C SER A 10 22.27 -13.14 -30.11
N SER A 11 21.41 -14.07 -29.72
CA SER A 11 20.41 -13.80 -28.68
C SER A 11 21.10 -13.92 -27.33
N SER A 12 21.53 -12.79 -26.77
CA SER A 12 21.85 -12.68 -25.36
C SER A 12 20.63 -13.10 -24.54
N PRO A 13 20.77 -14.01 -23.55
CA PRO A 13 19.66 -14.35 -22.68
C PRO A 13 19.24 -13.09 -21.92
N SER A 14 17.99 -12.68 -22.11
CA SER A 14 17.37 -11.59 -21.36
C SER A 14 17.47 -11.94 -19.88
N ALA A 15 18.21 -11.14 -19.10
CA ALA A 15 18.36 -11.35 -17.67
C ALA A 15 16.97 -11.24 -17.02
N VAL A 16 16.37 -12.38 -16.69
CA VAL A 16 15.09 -12.44 -16.00
C VAL A 16 15.32 -11.91 -14.58
N ALA A 17 14.63 -10.81 -14.23
CA ALA A 17 14.71 -10.22 -12.90
C ALA A 17 14.34 -11.26 -11.84
N THR A 18 15.27 -11.56 -10.93
CA THR A 18 14.99 -12.33 -9.73
C THR A 18 14.17 -11.45 -8.79
N LEU A 19 12.91 -11.83 -8.55
CA LEU A 19 12.05 -11.15 -7.60
C LEU A 19 12.47 -11.55 -6.18
N SER A 20 13.30 -10.72 -5.54
CA SER A 20 13.57 -10.81 -4.10
C SER A 20 12.63 -9.86 -3.34
N PRO A 21 12.07 -10.25 -2.19
CA PRO A 21 11.29 -9.35 -1.35
C PRO A 21 12.13 -8.12 -0.97
N LEU A 22 11.55 -6.93 -1.10
CA LEU A 22 12.21 -5.72 -0.62
C LEU A 22 11.97 -5.62 0.90
N ASN A 23 13.00 -5.81 1.71
CA ASN A 23 12.90 -5.66 3.16
C ASN A 23 12.83 -4.17 3.56
N ARG A 24 11.69 -3.53 3.27
CA ARG A 24 11.48 -2.07 3.34
C ARG A 24 10.29 -1.63 4.21
N VAL A 25 9.62 -2.57 4.90
CA VAL A 25 8.70 -2.24 6.00
C VAL A 25 9.42 -1.34 7.01
N LEU A 26 8.85 -0.17 7.29
CA LEU A 26 9.33 0.74 8.32
C LEU A 26 8.39 0.67 9.51
N SER A 27 8.88 0.19 10.65
CA SER A 27 8.14 0.18 11.91
C SER A 27 9.09 0.42 13.08
N PRO A 28 9.20 1.68 13.55
CA PRO A 28 9.92 1.99 14.78
C PRO A 28 9.44 1.17 15.99
N PRO A 29 8.12 0.91 16.21
CA PRO A 29 7.66 0.03 17.29
C PRO A 29 8.22 -1.40 17.25
N LEU A 30 8.52 -1.92 16.06
CA LEU A 30 9.09 -3.26 15.85
C LEU A 30 10.61 -3.24 15.65
N ASN A 31 11.26 -2.08 15.77
CA ASN A 31 12.67 -1.88 15.41
C ASN A 31 13.00 -2.29 13.95
N LEU A 32 12.04 -2.15 13.04
CA LEU A 32 12.23 -2.33 11.60
C LEU A 32 12.57 -0.97 10.97
N LEU A 33 13.86 -0.71 10.75
CA LEU A 33 14.39 0.59 10.32
C LEU A 33 15.22 0.46 9.04
N PRO A 34 14.60 0.39 7.86
CA PRO A 34 15.34 0.29 6.60
C PRO A 34 16.26 1.50 6.38
N PRO A 35 17.48 1.32 5.86
CA PRO A 35 18.41 2.42 5.61
C PRO A 35 17.85 3.40 4.57
N ASN A 36 18.30 4.65 4.56
CA ASN A 36 17.83 5.68 3.61
C ASN A 36 16.31 5.93 3.65
N THR A 37 15.66 5.62 4.78
CA THR A 37 14.27 6.00 5.03
C THR A 37 14.20 7.48 5.41
N PRO A 38 13.30 8.30 4.83
CA PRO A 38 13.13 9.68 5.26
C PRO A 38 12.71 9.74 6.75
N PRO A 39 13.42 10.51 7.60
CA PRO A 39 13.22 10.48 9.05
C PRO A 39 11.82 10.95 9.48
N HIS A 40 11.16 11.76 8.65
CA HIS A 40 9.81 12.27 8.92
C HIS A 40 8.69 11.34 8.42
N LEU A 41 8.98 10.30 7.63
CA LEU A 41 7.97 9.50 6.95
C LEU A 41 6.98 8.86 7.94
N PHE A 42 7.50 8.11 8.92
CA PHE A 42 6.69 7.49 9.97
C PHE A 42 6.01 8.51 10.90
N PRO A 43 6.73 9.45 11.56
CA PRO A 43 6.10 10.35 12.52
C PRO A 43 5.09 11.31 11.88
N SER A 44 5.28 11.73 10.62
CA SER A 44 4.31 12.58 9.93
C SER A 44 3.00 11.82 9.62
N ALA A 45 3.09 10.56 9.18
CA ALA A 45 1.92 9.72 8.95
C ALA A 45 1.14 9.47 10.25
N VAL A 46 1.84 9.08 11.32
CA VAL A 46 1.22 8.87 12.65
C VAL A 46 0.58 10.15 13.17
N SER A 47 1.24 11.30 13.05
CA SER A 47 0.69 12.60 13.46
C SER A 47 -0.57 12.96 12.66
N TYR A 48 -0.54 12.81 11.34
CA TYR A 48 -1.70 13.08 10.48
C TYR A 48 -2.90 12.21 10.87
N PHE A 49 -2.73 10.90 10.96
CA PHE A 49 -3.85 10.01 11.28
C PHE A 49 -4.34 10.17 12.72
N ASN A 50 -3.47 10.48 13.69
CA ASN A 50 -3.93 10.81 15.05
C ASN A 50 -4.73 12.13 15.12
N SER A 51 -4.58 13.04 14.15
CA SER A 51 -5.40 14.25 14.09
C SER A 51 -6.87 13.99 13.69
N LEU A 52 -7.17 12.80 13.16
CA LEU A 52 -8.52 12.39 12.78
C LEU A 52 -9.09 11.46 13.87
N PRO A 53 -10.18 11.83 14.58
CA PRO A 53 -10.64 11.07 15.75
C PRO A 53 -10.87 9.58 15.52
N TRP A 54 -11.46 9.20 14.38
CA TRP A 54 -11.73 7.79 14.07
C TRP A 54 -10.46 6.99 13.74
N CYS A 55 -9.44 7.62 13.15
CA CYS A 55 -8.15 7.00 12.94
C CYS A 55 -7.37 6.89 14.25
N ALA A 56 -7.42 7.93 15.10
CA ALA A 56 -6.80 7.93 16.42
C ALA A 56 -7.36 6.79 17.29
N ALA A 57 -8.67 6.53 17.26
CA ALA A 57 -9.26 5.37 17.93
C ALA A 57 -8.69 4.05 17.36
N LEU A 58 -8.63 3.91 16.03
CA LEU A 58 -8.06 2.71 15.41
C LEU A 58 -6.59 2.46 15.81
N ILE A 59 -5.80 3.52 15.97
CA ILE A 59 -4.39 3.46 16.37
C ILE A 59 -4.24 3.18 17.88
N ASN A 60 -5.01 3.87 18.72
CA ASN A 60 -4.73 3.96 20.16
C ASN A 60 -5.63 3.09 21.04
N ASP A 61 -6.80 2.66 20.55
CA ASP A 61 -7.69 1.82 21.34
C ASP A 61 -7.00 0.51 21.72
N HIS A 62 -7.17 0.10 22.98
CA HIS A 62 -6.54 -1.07 23.52
C HIS A 62 -7.49 -2.28 23.43
N SER A 63 -7.05 -3.32 22.75
CA SER A 63 -7.75 -4.61 22.62
C SER A 63 -9.23 -4.55 22.19
N PRO A 64 -9.59 -3.86 21.09
CA PRO A 64 -10.96 -3.86 20.60
C PRO A 64 -11.40 -5.27 20.17
N SER A 65 -12.61 -5.67 20.57
CA SER A 65 -13.19 -6.99 20.23
C SER A 65 -13.93 -7.01 18.89
N ALA A 66 -14.19 -5.85 18.30
CA ALA A 66 -14.93 -5.69 17.05
C ALA A 66 -14.41 -4.50 16.23
N GLY A 67 -14.99 -4.30 15.04
CA GLY A 67 -14.65 -3.21 14.13
C GLY A 67 -13.61 -3.58 13.07
N ARG A 68 -12.94 -2.56 12.53
CA ARG A 68 -12.03 -2.71 11.37
C ARG A 68 -10.80 -3.56 11.71
N LEU A 69 -10.26 -3.41 12.92
CA LEU A 69 -9.03 -4.09 13.34
C LEU A 69 -9.13 -4.56 14.80
N PRO A 70 -9.87 -5.64 15.08
CA PRO A 70 -9.88 -6.26 16.41
C PRO A 70 -8.53 -6.95 16.70
N GLY A 71 -8.27 -7.23 17.97
CA GLY A 71 -7.09 -7.98 18.40
C GLY A 71 -6.64 -7.58 19.80
N HIS A 72 -5.45 -8.00 20.19
CA HIS A 72 -4.82 -7.74 21.47
C HIS A 72 -3.91 -6.50 21.41
N GLY A 73 -3.88 -5.74 22.51
CA GLY A 73 -3.03 -4.57 22.67
C GLY A 73 -3.46 -3.35 21.86
N GLN A 74 -2.59 -2.33 21.88
CA GLN A 74 -2.67 -1.20 20.97
C GLN A 74 -2.24 -1.66 19.55
N ALA A 75 -2.75 -0.99 18.51
CA ALA A 75 -2.32 -1.30 17.15
C ALA A 75 -0.82 -1.00 16.96
N ILE A 76 -0.12 -1.93 16.31
CA ILE A 76 1.27 -1.75 15.92
C ILE A 76 1.29 -1.12 14.53
N ALA A 77 1.89 0.06 14.44
CA ALA A 77 1.92 0.86 13.22
C ALA A 77 3.20 0.64 12.39
N PHE A 78 3.06 0.68 11.07
CA PHE A 78 4.16 0.57 10.13
C PHE A 78 3.84 1.25 8.79
N ILE A 79 4.89 1.61 8.04
CA ILE A 79 4.79 2.06 6.65
C ILE A 79 5.19 0.88 5.74
N PRO A 80 4.32 0.45 4.81
CA PRO A 80 4.67 -0.58 3.85
C PRO A 80 5.70 -0.09 2.82
N GLN A 81 6.37 -1.04 2.19
CA GLN A 81 7.50 -0.86 1.28
C GLN A 81 7.13 0.02 0.08
N CYS A 82 5.87 -0.07 -0.38
CA CYS A 82 5.38 0.69 -1.51
C CYS A 82 5.30 2.19 -1.22
N PHE A 83 5.39 2.59 0.05
CA PHE A 83 5.43 3.99 0.51
C PHE A 83 6.77 4.34 1.20
N ASN A 84 7.78 3.46 1.09
CA ASN A 84 9.13 3.67 1.58
C ASN A 84 10.18 3.29 0.50
N PRO A 85 10.26 4.03 -0.62
CA PRO A 85 11.12 3.68 -1.75
C PRO A 85 12.61 3.71 -1.37
N VAL A 86 13.38 2.72 -1.86
CA VAL A 86 14.83 2.60 -1.62
C VAL A 86 15.60 3.83 -2.13
N SER A 87 15.19 4.36 -3.27
CA SER A 87 15.71 5.61 -3.84
C SER A 87 14.77 6.12 -4.93
N ALA A 88 14.97 7.37 -5.36
CA ALA A 88 14.24 7.97 -6.48
C ALA A 88 14.43 7.24 -7.82
N ARG A 89 15.42 6.34 -7.92
CA ARG A 89 15.66 5.49 -9.11
C ARG A 89 14.81 4.23 -9.14
N HIS A 90 14.20 3.87 -8.01
CA HIS A 90 13.22 2.79 -7.95
C HIS A 90 11.86 3.43 -8.24
N ASP A 91 11.39 3.25 -9.47
CA ASP A 91 10.09 3.74 -9.90
C ASP A 91 8.99 2.93 -9.18
N GLN A 92 8.51 3.47 -8.06
CA GLN A 92 7.41 2.89 -7.29
C GLN A 92 6.16 3.72 -7.53
N PHE A 93 5.18 3.13 -8.20
CA PHE A 93 3.94 3.83 -8.56
C PHE A 93 3.29 4.54 -7.35
N VAL A 94 3.15 3.88 -6.20
CA VAL A 94 2.53 4.49 -5.01
C VAL A 94 3.46 5.51 -4.35
N GLY A 95 4.63 5.07 -3.89
CA GLY A 95 5.54 5.86 -3.06
C GLY A 95 6.39 6.87 -3.80
N ARG A 96 6.36 6.91 -5.14
CA ARG A 96 7.04 7.91 -5.97
C ARG A 96 6.11 8.70 -6.89
N THR A 97 5.14 8.07 -7.53
CA THR A 97 4.25 8.76 -8.48
C THR A 97 3.03 9.34 -7.78
N LEU A 98 2.36 8.55 -6.92
CA LEU A 98 1.15 9.00 -6.23
C LEU A 98 1.43 9.81 -4.95
N SER A 99 2.65 9.72 -4.40
CA SER A 99 3.06 10.44 -3.18
C SER A 99 3.74 11.80 -3.43
N HIS A 100 3.97 12.17 -4.69
CA HIS A 100 4.55 13.45 -5.07
C HIS A 100 3.55 14.29 -5.87
N GLY A 101 3.46 15.57 -5.56
CA GLY A 101 2.65 16.50 -6.33
C GLY A 101 3.25 16.69 -7.72
N HIS A 102 2.41 16.79 -8.74
CA HIS A 102 2.85 17.27 -10.04
C HIS A 102 3.15 18.77 -9.90
N PRO A 103 4.36 19.25 -10.25
CA PRO A 103 4.52 20.68 -10.50
C PRO A 103 3.57 21.00 -11.65
N ASP A 104 2.69 21.99 -11.44
CA ASP A 104 1.74 22.42 -12.46
C ASP A 104 2.47 22.56 -13.80
N ALA A 105 1.98 21.86 -14.84
CA ALA A 105 2.32 22.15 -16.23
C ALA A 105 1.71 23.52 -16.56
N GLY A 106 2.33 24.59 -16.06
CA GLY A 106 1.75 25.92 -16.06
C GLY A 106 2.68 27.06 -15.67
N SER A 107 3.96 26.83 -15.34
CA SER A 107 4.94 27.92 -15.26
C SER A 107 5.43 28.35 -16.65
N HIS A 108 4.50 28.72 -17.54
CA HIS A 108 4.82 29.64 -18.63
C HIS A 108 4.45 31.04 -18.17
N SER A 109 5.48 31.78 -17.77
CA SER A 109 5.41 33.21 -17.54
C SER A 109 4.95 33.95 -18.80
N SER A 110 3.75 34.53 -18.77
CA SER A 110 3.44 35.75 -19.52
C SER A 110 2.25 36.48 -18.92
N GLY A 111 2.55 37.56 -18.21
CA GLY A 111 1.80 38.84 -18.27
C GLY A 111 0.31 38.88 -17.93
N SER A 112 0.04 39.51 -16.78
CA SER A 112 -1.12 40.37 -16.47
C SER A 112 -2.55 39.78 -16.54
N SER A 113 -3.13 39.50 -15.39
CA SER A 113 -4.28 40.26 -14.86
C SER A 113 -4.65 39.76 -13.47
N GLU A 114 -5.04 40.71 -12.62
CA GLU A 114 -5.34 40.53 -11.21
C GLU A 114 -6.55 39.62 -11.00
N GLY A 115 -6.35 38.57 -10.21
CA GLY A 115 -7.39 37.73 -9.67
C GLY A 115 -6.82 37.03 -8.44
N GLU A 116 -7.25 37.45 -7.26
CA GLU A 116 -6.92 36.81 -5.98
C GLU A 116 -7.53 35.40 -5.94
N GLY A 117 -6.81 34.44 -6.50
CA GLY A 117 -6.98 33.03 -6.20
C GLY A 117 -5.74 32.57 -5.46
N GLU A 118 -5.87 32.22 -4.18
CA GLU A 118 -4.80 31.56 -3.43
C GLU A 118 -4.25 30.41 -4.28
N GLY A 119 -2.99 30.52 -4.69
CA GLY A 119 -2.25 29.48 -5.40
C GLY A 119 -2.07 28.28 -4.47
N ARG A 120 -3.12 27.47 -4.34
CA ARG A 120 -3.13 26.28 -3.51
C ARG A 120 -2.27 25.25 -4.23
N THR A 121 -1.04 25.09 -3.76
CA THR A 121 -0.14 24.03 -4.21
C THR A 121 -0.90 22.72 -4.05
N ARG A 122 -1.24 22.08 -5.18
CA ARG A 122 -1.99 20.83 -5.19
C ARG A 122 -1.15 19.76 -4.51
N GLY A 123 -1.71 19.16 -3.46
CA GLY A 123 -1.04 18.08 -2.75
C GLY A 123 -0.94 16.83 -3.62
N PRO A 124 -0.04 15.88 -3.29
CA PRO A 124 0.01 14.60 -3.99
C PRO A 124 -1.31 13.82 -3.86
N PRO A 125 -1.65 12.95 -4.83
CA PRO A 125 -2.81 12.07 -4.75
C PRO A 125 -2.93 11.25 -3.46
N ILE A 126 -1.81 10.77 -2.92
CA ILE A 126 -1.71 10.08 -1.63
C ILE A 126 -0.70 10.84 -0.76
N ARG A 127 -1.18 11.56 0.26
CA ARG A 127 -0.36 12.40 1.13
C ARG A 127 0.35 11.62 2.24
N HIS A 128 -0.36 10.66 2.82
CA HIS A 128 0.14 9.78 3.88
C HIS A 128 -0.46 8.39 3.72
N LEU A 129 0.30 7.39 4.17
CA LEU A 129 -0.12 6.00 4.24
C LEU A 129 0.38 5.43 5.56
N LEU A 130 -0.47 4.72 6.30
CA LEU A 130 -0.08 4.05 7.55
C LEU A 130 -0.82 2.72 7.69
N SER A 131 -0.08 1.63 7.83
CA SER A 131 -0.63 0.31 8.07
C SER A 131 -0.60 -0.03 9.56
N LEU A 132 -1.61 -0.77 10.00
CA LEU A 132 -1.86 -1.13 11.39
C LEU A 132 -2.19 -2.62 11.46
N PHE A 133 -1.65 -3.31 12.44
CA PHE A 133 -2.12 -4.65 12.82
C PHE A 133 -2.24 -4.77 14.34
N ARG A 134 -3.04 -5.72 14.78
CA ARG A 134 -3.07 -6.17 16.18
C ARG A 134 -2.81 -7.68 16.20
N PRO A 135 -1.88 -8.15 17.03
CA PRO A 135 -1.73 -9.59 17.24
C PRO A 135 -2.98 -10.15 17.94
N ALA A 136 -3.24 -11.45 17.82
CA ALA A 136 -4.32 -12.11 18.56
C ALA A 136 -4.04 -12.19 20.07
N ASP A 137 -2.77 -12.23 20.46
CA ASP A 137 -2.29 -12.31 21.85
C ASP A 137 -0.80 -11.88 21.95
N ASP A 138 -0.24 -11.90 23.16
CA ASP A 138 1.15 -11.50 23.43
C ASP A 138 2.24 -12.42 22.85
N THR A 139 1.86 -13.58 22.33
CA THR A 139 2.79 -14.57 21.79
C THR A 139 2.82 -14.54 20.28
N GLU A 140 1.71 -14.19 19.63
CA GLU A 140 1.57 -14.24 18.17
C GLU A 140 2.69 -13.50 17.46
N LEU A 141 3.06 -12.30 17.90
CA LEU A 141 4.10 -11.51 17.24
C LEU A 141 5.44 -12.27 17.12
N ARG A 142 5.80 -13.06 18.14
CA ARG A 142 7.09 -13.76 18.25
C ARG A 142 7.08 -15.17 17.70
N ASP A 143 5.90 -15.77 17.51
CA ASP A 143 5.75 -17.13 17.03
C ASP A 143 5.86 -17.18 15.49
N PRO A 144 6.91 -17.76 14.90
CA PRO A 144 7.07 -17.81 13.45
C PRO A 144 5.94 -18.57 12.74
N SER A 145 5.31 -19.53 13.41
CA SER A 145 4.25 -20.38 12.83
C SER A 145 2.88 -19.70 12.78
N ARG A 146 2.73 -18.54 13.43
CA ARG A 146 1.48 -17.80 13.55
C ARG A 146 1.55 -16.48 12.76
N PRO A 147 1.12 -16.48 11.49
CA PRO A 147 1.14 -15.27 10.67
C PRO A 147 0.07 -14.26 11.12
N ILE A 148 0.35 -12.98 10.89
CA ILE A 148 -0.61 -11.90 11.02
C ILE A 148 -1.55 -11.94 9.81
N LEU A 149 -2.82 -12.27 10.02
CA LEU A 149 -3.76 -12.51 8.92
C LEU A 149 -4.62 -11.31 8.54
N ARG A 150 -4.53 -10.19 9.28
CA ARG A 150 -5.35 -9.00 9.08
C ARG A 150 -4.54 -7.73 9.27
N VAL A 151 -4.69 -6.79 8.35
CA VAL A 151 -4.08 -5.45 8.40
C VAL A 151 -5.14 -4.42 8.05
N ALA A 152 -5.07 -3.25 8.70
CA ALA A 152 -5.81 -2.06 8.27
C ALA A 152 -4.82 -1.02 7.75
N THR A 153 -5.01 -0.56 6.52
CA THR A 153 -4.19 0.47 5.88
C THR A 153 -4.99 1.75 5.76
N LEU A 154 -4.48 2.83 6.35
CA LEU A 154 -5.04 4.16 6.27
C LEU A 154 -4.39 4.94 5.12
N PHE A 155 -5.20 5.59 4.30
CA PHE A 155 -4.76 6.44 3.20
C PHE A 155 -5.27 7.86 3.40
N ALA A 156 -4.39 8.85 3.37
CA ALA A 156 -4.74 10.25 3.32
C ALA A 156 -4.76 10.70 1.86
N LEU A 157 -5.95 10.84 1.30
CA LEU A 157 -6.12 11.26 -0.09
C LEU A 157 -5.84 12.76 -0.26
N GLY A 158 -5.37 13.13 -1.44
CA GLY A 158 -5.15 14.52 -1.86
C GLY A 158 -5.74 14.79 -3.23
N ASP A 159 -5.12 15.74 -3.94
CA ASP A 159 -5.63 16.24 -5.22
C ASP A 159 -5.28 15.29 -6.38
N GLY A 160 -5.95 15.45 -7.52
CA GLY A 160 -5.68 14.63 -8.71
C GLY A 160 -6.14 13.17 -8.60
N THR A 161 -6.98 12.87 -7.60
CA THR A 161 -7.52 11.53 -7.37
C THR A 161 -8.83 11.27 -8.13
N SER A 162 -9.49 12.32 -8.64
CA SER A 162 -10.82 12.25 -9.23
C SER A 162 -10.86 11.55 -10.59
N GLY A 163 -11.85 10.69 -10.81
CA GLY A 163 -12.20 10.18 -12.15
C GLY A 163 -13.46 10.82 -12.73
N TYR A 164 -14.39 11.15 -11.84
CA TYR A 164 -15.52 12.03 -12.08
C TYR A 164 -15.48 13.12 -11.01
N GLU A 165 -16.07 14.28 -11.27
CA GLU A 165 -16.05 15.40 -10.33
C GLU A 165 -16.52 14.96 -8.92
N GLY A 166 -15.69 15.23 -7.91
CA GLY A 166 -15.97 14.86 -6.51
C GLY A 166 -15.80 13.37 -6.16
N ILE A 167 -15.48 12.49 -7.12
CA ILE A 167 -15.39 11.03 -6.92
C ILE A 167 -14.01 10.51 -7.30
N VAL A 168 -13.35 9.84 -6.36
CA VAL A 168 -12.05 9.20 -6.58
C VAL A 168 -12.17 8.18 -7.71
N HIS A 169 -11.20 8.19 -8.62
CA HIS A 169 -11.16 7.31 -9.78
C HIS A 169 -11.20 5.83 -9.34
N GLY A 170 -12.06 5.03 -9.96
CA GLY A 170 -12.20 3.60 -9.63
C GLY A 170 -10.89 2.82 -9.79
N GLY A 171 -10.06 3.21 -10.77
CA GLY A 171 -8.70 2.69 -10.94
C GLY A 171 -7.77 2.99 -9.76
N LEU A 172 -7.80 4.21 -9.19
CA LEU A 172 -7.02 4.50 -7.99
C LEU A 172 -7.53 3.69 -6.78
N THR A 173 -8.86 3.54 -6.67
CA THR A 173 -9.48 2.68 -5.65
C THR A 173 -9.04 1.22 -5.81
N ALA A 174 -8.93 0.70 -7.04
CA ALA A 174 -8.42 -0.64 -7.30
C ALA A 174 -6.93 -0.76 -6.97
N THR A 175 -6.12 0.26 -7.27
CA THR A 175 -4.69 0.31 -6.89
C THR A 175 -4.52 0.22 -5.37
N ILE A 176 -5.21 1.05 -4.58
CA ILE A 176 -5.06 1.01 -3.12
C ILE A 176 -5.53 -0.32 -2.52
N LEU A 177 -6.51 -0.98 -3.15
CA LEU A 177 -6.98 -2.30 -2.76
C LEU A 177 -5.89 -3.36 -3.01
N ASP A 178 -5.32 -3.40 -4.21
CA ASP A 178 -4.24 -4.33 -4.57
C ASP A 178 -3.03 -4.18 -3.64
N GLU A 179 -2.61 -2.94 -3.42
CA GLU A 179 -1.51 -2.61 -2.52
C GLU A 179 -1.79 -3.07 -1.10
N SER A 180 -2.97 -2.76 -0.56
CA SER A 180 -3.35 -3.14 0.82
C SER A 180 -3.48 -4.65 1.02
N LEU A 181 -3.86 -5.39 -0.03
CA LEU A 181 -3.85 -6.85 -0.01
C LEU A 181 -2.41 -7.37 0.08
N GLY A 182 -1.48 -6.80 -0.70
CA GLY A 182 -0.07 -7.17 -0.66
C GLY A 182 0.62 -6.90 0.69
N VAL A 183 0.19 -5.87 1.42
CA VAL A 183 0.75 -5.47 2.72
C VAL A 183 0.74 -6.61 3.76
N VAL A 184 -0.28 -7.48 3.75
CA VAL A 184 -0.34 -8.61 4.71
C VAL A 184 0.84 -9.55 4.47
N ASN A 185 1.19 -9.81 3.21
CA ASN A 185 2.31 -10.69 2.87
C ASN A 185 3.64 -10.03 3.26
N GLU A 186 3.79 -8.75 2.93
CA GLU A 186 4.97 -7.95 3.23
C GLU A 186 5.28 -7.91 4.74
N LEU A 187 4.26 -7.64 5.56
CA LEU A 187 4.39 -7.61 7.02
C LEU A 187 4.90 -8.96 7.55
N ASN A 188 4.29 -10.06 7.13
CA ASN A 188 4.67 -11.39 7.57
C ASN A 188 6.11 -11.77 7.14
N THR A 189 6.52 -11.37 5.93
CA THR A 189 7.92 -11.51 5.50
C THR A 189 8.87 -10.72 6.39
N ALA A 190 8.55 -9.46 6.70
CA ALA A 190 9.38 -8.61 7.55
C ALA A 190 9.46 -9.11 9.01
N LEU A 191 8.40 -9.76 9.49
CA LEU A 191 8.36 -10.41 10.81
C LEU A 191 9.02 -11.79 10.84
N GLY A 192 9.51 -12.31 9.71
CA GLY A 192 10.13 -13.63 9.63
C GLY A 192 9.16 -14.78 9.86
N LYS A 193 7.88 -14.61 9.49
CA LYS A 193 6.86 -15.64 9.64
C LYS A 193 7.05 -16.77 8.65
N GLU A 194 6.77 -17.98 9.11
CA GLU A 194 6.80 -19.19 8.30
C GLU A 194 5.58 -19.28 7.39
N GLY A 195 5.76 -19.95 6.26
CA GLY A 195 4.70 -20.18 5.28
C GLY A 195 5.15 -19.82 3.87
N SER A 196 4.78 -20.65 2.89
CA SER A 196 5.22 -20.49 1.50
C SER A 196 4.81 -19.17 0.85
N LEU A 197 3.79 -18.50 1.40
CA LEU A 197 3.32 -17.19 0.95
C LEU A 197 4.26 -16.04 1.39
N PHE A 198 4.91 -16.20 2.53
CA PHE A 198 5.71 -15.15 3.19
C PHE A 198 7.22 -15.37 2.99
N SER A 199 7.62 -16.61 2.70
CA SER A 199 9.00 -16.99 2.43
C SER A 199 9.43 -16.77 0.98
N ALA A 200 8.51 -16.41 0.08
CA ALA A 200 8.76 -16.22 -1.35
C ALA A 200 8.04 -14.96 -1.84
N SER A 201 8.58 -14.32 -2.87
CA SER A 201 7.92 -13.20 -3.54
C SER A 201 6.55 -13.66 -4.04
N SER A 202 5.49 -12.99 -3.60
CA SER A 202 4.11 -13.27 -4.01
C SER A 202 3.63 -12.20 -4.98
N VAL A 203 2.84 -12.60 -5.98
CA VAL A 203 2.26 -11.71 -6.98
C VAL A 203 0.76 -11.87 -7.06
N THR A 204 0.06 -10.79 -7.41
CA THR A 204 -1.37 -10.80 -7.70
C THR A 204 -1.64 -11.61 -8.97
N ALA A 205 -2.39 -12.70 -8.85
CA ALA A 205 -2.84 -13.50 -9.99
C ALA A 205 -4.23 -13.06 -10.48
N SER A 206 -5.10 -12.61 -9.58
CA SER A 206 -6.38 -11.99 -9.93
C SER A 206 -6.84 -11.01 -8.85
N LEU A 207 -7.57 -9.98 -9.27
CA LEU A 207 -8.23 -9.02 -8.41
C LEU A 207 -9.64 -8.75 -8.97
N SER A 208 -10.66 -8.96 -8.14
CA SER A 208 -12.05 -8.62 -8.44
C SER A 208 -12.52 -7.55 -7.46
N VAL A 209 -12.98 -6.42 -7.98
CA VAL A 209 -13.44 -5.27 -7.16
C VAL A 209 -14.92 -5.02 -7.42
N LYS A 210 -15.68 -4.82 -6.34
CA LYS A 210 -17.06 -4.32 -6.39
C LYS A 210 -17.09 -2.92 -5.77
N PHE A 211 -17.50 -1.93 -6.55
CA PHE A 211 -17.74 -0.56 -6.09
C PHE A 211 -19.16 -0.46 -5.56
N LEU A 212 -19.31 -0.22 -4.26
CA LEU A 212 -20.60 -0.21 -3.56
C LEU A 212 -21.15 1.22 -3.41
N ALA A 213 -20.27 2.18 -3.16
CA ALA A 213 -20.59 3.60 -3.04
C ALA A 213 -19.39 4.45 -3.51
N PRO A 214 -19.62 5.69 -3.96
CA PRO A 214 -18.53 6.57 -4.39
C PRO A 214 -17.60 6.91 -3.22
N VAL A 215 -16.30 6.84 -3.47
CA VAL A 215 -15.31 7.41 -2.55
C VAL A 215 -15.23 8.91 -2.85
N ALA A 216 -15.71 9.75 -1.94
CA ALA A 216 -15.69 11.19 -2.14
C ALA A 216 -14.25 11.74 -2.02
N THR A 217 -13.86 12.65 -2.92
CA THR A 217 -12.52 13.28 -2.87
C THR A 217 -12.34 14.19 -1.66
N THR A 218 -13.43 14.51 -0.96
CA THR A 218 -13.44 15.27 0.29
C THR A 218 -13.12 14.41 1.52
N GLU A 219 -13.06 13.08 1.39
CA GLU A 219 -12.65 12.19 2.48
C GLU A 219 -11.20 12.50 2.88
N LYS A 220 -11.00 12.97 4.11
CA LYS A 220 -9.65 13.27 4.64
C LYS A 220 -8.79 12.01 4.76
N ALA A 221 -9.43 10.87 4.99
CA ALA A 221 -8.80 9.57 4.99
C ALA A 221 -9.83 8.46 4.71
N ILE A 222 -9.34 7.36 4.16
CA ILE A 222 -10.07 6.10 4.04
C ILE A 222 -9.27 4.96 4.67
N CYS A 223 -9.95 3.88 5.03
CA CYS A 223 -9.34 2.68 5.58
C CYS A 223 -9.62 1.49 4.68
N VAL A 224 -8.56 0.80 4.27
CA VAL A 224 -8.65 -0.50 3.63
C VAL A 224 -8.31 -1.57 4.66
N THR A 225 -9.27 -2.42 5.01
CA THR A 225 -8.99 -3.60 5.85
C THR A 225 -8.80 -4.78 4.94
N SER A 226 -7.65 -5.45 5.00
CA SER A 226 -7.31 -6.64 4.23
C SER A 226 -7.08 -7.85 5.14
N TRP A 227 -7.51 -9.02 4.68
CA TRP A 227 -7.30 -10.26 5.42
C TRP A 227 -7.15 -11.48 4.51
N VAL A 228 -6.48 -12.50 5.03
CA VAL A 228 -6.40 -13.83 4.41
C VAL A 228 -7.70 -14.57 4.71
N GLU A 229 -8.40 -15.00 3.66
CA GLU A 229 -9.60 -15.84 3.77
C GLU A 229 -9.24 -17.33 3.83
N GLY A 230 -8.21 -17.73 3.08
CA GLY A 230 -7.77 -19.12 3.07
C GLY A 230 -6.64 -19.37 2.08
N MET A 231 -6.07 -20.58 2.16
CA MET A 231 -4.97 -21.02 1.30
C MET A 231 -5.36 -22.32 0.59
N GLN A 232 -5.05 -22.41 -0.70
CA GLN A 232 -5.26 -23.57 -1.55
C GLN A 232 -3.96 -23.89 -2.31
N GLY A 233 -3.14 -24.74 -1.72
CA GLY A 233 -1.81 -25.06 -2.25
C GLY A 233 -0.92 -23.82 -2.30
N ARG A 234 -0.56 -23.36 -3.51
CA ARG A 234 0.26 -22.15 -3.73
C ARG A 234 -0.55 -20.85 -3.88
N LYS A 235 -1.89 -20.95 -3.82
CA LYS A 235 -2.79 -19.82 -3.99
C LYS A 235 -3.28 -19.36 -2.62
N THR A 236 -3.19 -18.07 -2.35
CA THR A 236 -3.83 -17.47 -1.18
C THR A 236 -5.00 -16.63 -1.64
N ILE A 237 -6.17 -16.87 -1.05
CA ILE A 237 -7.36 -16.07 -1.27
C ILE A 237 -7.37 -15.00 -0.19
N MET A 238 -7.45 -13.74 -0.62
CA MET A 238 -7.45 -12.59 0.25
C MET A 238 -8.63 -11.70 -0.08
N LYS A 239 -9.21 -11.09 0.95
CA LYS A 239 -10.32 -10.14 0.82
C LYS A 239 -9.91 -8.80 1.40
N ALA A 240 -10.53 -7.74 0.89
CA ALA A 240 -10.39 -6.42 1.44
C ALA A 240 -11.68 -5.61 1.34
N GLU A 241 -11.83 -4.63 2.22
CA GLU A 241 -12.90 -3.64 2.17
C GLU A 241 -12.37 -2.23 2.38
N VAL A 242 -12.89 -1.28 1.58
CA VAL A 242 -12.66 0.16 1.73
C VAL A 242 -13.79 0.75 2.56
N THR A 243 -13.44 1.48 3.62
CA THR A 243 -14.40 2.20 4.47
C THR A 243 -14.00 3.66 4.67
N ASN A 244 -14.97 4.55 4.84
CA ASN A 244 -14.73 5.93 5.28
C ASN A 244 -14.73 6.04 6.82
N GLY A 245 -14.58 7.27 7.33
CA GLY A 245 -14.59 7.55 8.76
C GLY A 245 -15.90 7.18 9.47
N LYS A 246 -17.04 7.15 8.76
CA LYS A 246 -18.35 6.74 9.30
C LYS A 246 -18.51 5.22 9.38
N GLY A 247 -17.62 4.44 8.78
CA GLY A 247 -17.72 2.98 8.71
C GLY A 247 -18.55 2.47 7.54
N GLU A 248 -18.93 3.34 6.61
CA GLU A 248 -19.65 2.95 5.40
C GLU A 248 -18.70 2.21 4.47
N LYS A 249 -19.14 1.06 3.93
CA LYS A 249 -18.35 0.29 2.96
C LYS A 249 -18.52 0.89 1.57
N LEU A 250 -17.40 1.29 0.98
CA LEU A 250 -17.36 1.97 -0.32
C LEU A 250 -16.99 1.02 -1.46
N ALA A 251 -16.09 0.08 -1.20
CA ALA A 251 -15.72 -0.96 -2.15
C ALA A 251 -15.27 -2.23 -1.42
N VAL A 252 -15.37 -3.38 -2.08
CA VAL A 252 -14.83 -4.65 -1.59
C VAL A 252 -14.02 -5.33 -2.69
N ALA A 253 -13.02 -6.10 -2.30
CA ALA A 253 -12.21 -6.88 -3.21
C ALA A 253 -12.03 -8.32 -2.74
N GLU A 254 -11.91 -9.21 -3.72
CA GLU A 254 -11.37 -10.56 -3.56
C GLU A 254 -10.20 -10.72 -4.52
N SER A 255 -9.11 -11.33 -4.05
CA SER A 255 -7.90 -11.53 -4.83
C SER A 255 -7.30 -12.91 -4.61
N VAL A 256 -6.57 -13.37 -5.62
CA VAL A 256 -5.75 -14.58 -5.55
C VAL A 256 -4.29 -14.18 -5.70
N TRP A 257 -3.48 -14.61 -4.75
CA TRP A 257 -2.04 -14.37 -4.71
C TRP A 257 -1.28 -15.67 -4.90
N VAL A 258 -0.18 -15.64 -5.65
CA VAL A 258 0.63 -16.83 -5.96
C VAL A 258 2.07 -16.62 -5.57
N ALA A 259 2.60 -17.52 -4.73
CA ALA A 259 4.01 -17.58 -4.40
C ALA A 259 4.84 -17.96 -5.64
N VAL A 260 5.80 -17.11 -6.01
CA VAL A 260 6.74 -17.31 -7.10
C VAL A 260 7.96 -18.04 -6.55
N LYS A 261 8.25 -19.24 -7.09
CA LYS A 261 9.49 -19.93 -6.75
C LYS A 261 10.68 -19.15 -7.32
N PRO A 262 11.77 -18.94 -6.56
CA PRO A 262 13.04 -18.58 -7.16
C PRO A 262 13.38 -19.62 -8.23
N ARG A 263 13.62 -19.19 -9.47
CA ARG A 263 14.24 -20.09 -10.45
C ARG A 263 15.71 -20.19 -10.05
N LEU A 264 16.12 -21.40 -9.64
CA LEU A 264 17.52 -21.79 -9.42
C LEU A 264 18.33 -21.58 -10.70
#